data_AF-A0A0S8ENS4-F1
#
_entry.id   AF-A0A0S8ENS4-F1
#
_cell.length_a   1.000
_cell.length_b   1.000
_cell.length_c   1.000
_cell.angle_alpha   90.00
_cell.angle_beta   90.00
_cell.angle_gamma   90.00
#
_symmetry.space_group_name_H-M   'P 1'
#
loop_
_entity.id
_entity.type
_entity.pdbx_description
1 polymer ?
#
loop_
_entity_poly.entity_id
_entity_poly.type
_entity_poly.pdbx_seq_one_letter_code
_entity_poly.pdbx_strand_id
1 'polypeptide(L)'
;MAHGSKRAVIIAITANAIVTILKFLSALATGSASMLNEAIHSFMDTANQGFLYRGLIEGARPADQRYAFGHGQKKYLWNLWSAIGLFSIGSGLGLAHAWH
;
A
#
# COMPACT_ATOMS: atom_id res chain seq x y z
N MET A 1 -19.17 -11.34 13.36
CA MET A 1 -17.96 -12.00 12.84
C MET A 1 -16.85 -10.95 12.65
N ALA A 2 -16.09 -10.58 13.70
CA ALA A 2 -15.18 -9.43 13.59
C ALA A 2 -13.90 -9.50 14.46
N HIS A 3 -13.55 -10.66 15.02
CA HIS A 3 -12.36 -10.78 15.88
C HIS A 3 -11.14 -11.42 15.17
N GLY A 4 -11.31 -12.02 13.99
CA GLY A 4 -10.23 -12.61 13.18
C GLY A 4 -9.65 -11.70 12.08
N SER A 5 -10.34 -10.62 11.73
CA SER A 5 -10.00 -9.79 10.56
C SER A 5 -8.73 -8.94 10.74
N LYS A 6 -8.50 -8.32 11.92
CA LYS A 6 -7.30 -7.50 12.14
C LYS A 6 -5.99 -8.29 12.04
N ARG A 7 -5.93 -9.51 12.61
CA ARG A 7 -4.74 -10.37 12.50
C ARG A 7 -4.53 -10.84 11.06
N ALA A 8 -5.59 -11.24 10.36
CA ALA A 8 -5.49 -11.64 8.96
C ALA A 8 -4.98 -10.49 8.08
N VAL A 9 -5.44 -9.26 8.31
CA VAL A 9 -4.94 -8.07 7.60
C VAL A 9 -3.45 -7.83 7.89
N ILE A 10 -3.03 -7.87 9.16
CA ILE A 10 -1.61 -7.70 9.55
C ILE A 10 -0.71 -8.78 8.93
N ILE A 11 -1.17 -10.02 8.91
CA ILE A 11 -0.45 -11.15 8.29
C ILE A 11 -0.33 -10.93 6.78
N ALA A 12 -1.42 -10.55 6.11
CA ALA A 12 -1.42 -10.28 4.67
C ALA A 12 -0.45 -9.16 4.29
N ILE A 13 -0.42 -8.07 5.08
CA ILE A 13 0.51 -6.95 4.84
C ILE A 13 1.97 -7.39 5.04
N THR A 14 2.25 -8.12 6.13
CA THR A 14 3.61 -8.60 6.40
C THR A 14 4.08 -9.57 5.31
N ALA A 15 3.20 -10.48 4.87
CA ALA A 15 3.51 -11.43 3.81
C ALA A 15 3.81 -10.73 2.47
N ASN A 16 2.97 -9.76 2.07
CA ASN A 16 3.19 -9.02 0.82
C ASN A 16 4.43 -8.12 0.88
N ALA A 17 4.74 -7.55 2.05
CA ALA A 17 5.99 -6.81 2.24
C ALA A 17 7.23 -7.69 2.04
N ILE A 18 7.22 -8.92 2.57
CA ILE A 18 8.31 -9.90 2.37
C ILE A 18 8.45 -10.26 0.89
N VAL A 19 7.33 -10.56 0.21
CA VAL A 19 7.33 -10.91 -1.23
C VAL A 19 7.90 -9.77 -2.07
N THR A 20 7.59 -8.53 -1.74
CA THR A 20 8.10 -7.36 -2.46
C THR A 20 9.58 -7.15 -2.26
N ILE A 21 10.10 -7.33 -1.04
CA ILE A 21 11.55 -7.27 -0.79
C ILE A 21 12.26 -8.36 -1.60
N LEU A 22 11.72 -9.58 -1.62
CA LEU A 22 12.29 -10.69 -2.39
C LEU A 22 12.29 -10.41 -3.90
N LYS A 23 11.19 -9.91 -4.45
CA LYS A 23 11.12 -9.52 -5.87
C LYS A 23 12.09 -8.39 -6.21
N PHE A 24 12.26 -7.41 -5.32
CA PHE A 24 13.19 -6.30 -5.52
C PHE A 24 14.66 -6.77 -5.53
N LEU A 25 15.03 -7.62 -4.56
CA LEU A 25 16.35 -8.25 -4.51
C LEU A 25 16.60 -9.12 -5.75
N SER A 26 15.58 -9.85 -6.21
CA SER A 26 15.67 -10.67 -7.41
C SER A 26 15.85 -9.79 -8.65
N ALA A 27 15.12 -8.68 -8.78
CA ALA A 27 15.26 -7.75 -9.90
C ALA A 27 16.66 -7.11 -9.96
N LEU A 28 17.22 -6.74 -8.81
CA LEU A 28 18.59 -6.23 -8.73
C LEU A 28 19.62 -7.30 -9.11
N ALA A 29 19.41 -8.56 -8.70
CA ALA A 29 20.31 -9.66 -9.02
C ALA A 29 20.26 -10.07 -10.51
N THR A 30 19.08 -10.03 -11.14
CA THR A 30 18.90 -10.45 -12.54
C THR A 30 19.19 -9.34 -13.54
N GLY A 31 19.06 -8.06 -13.17
CA GLY A 31 19.35 -6.92 -14.06
C GLY A 31 18.44 -6.81 -15.29
N SER A 32 17.36 -7.59 -15.35
CA SER A 32 16.43 -7.63 -16.49
C SER A 32 15.34 -6.58 -16.34
N ALA A 33 15.09 -5.82 -17.40
CA ALA A 33 14.03 -4.82 -17.47
C ALA A 33 12.63 -5.39 -17.18
N SER A 34 12.38 -6.65 -17.55
CA SER A 34 11.10 -7.34 -17.28
C SER A 34 10.91 -7.64 -15.79
N MET A 35 11.95 -8.13 -15.12
CA MET A 35 11.90 -8.37 -13.67
C MET A 35 11.86 -7.07 -12.86
N LEU A 36 12.47 -6.00 -13.35
CA LEU A 36 12.37 -4.68 -12.74
C LEU A 36 10.92 -4.16 -12.78
N ASN A 37 10.23 -4.32 -13.90
CA ASN A 37 8.82 -3.92 -14.01
C ASN A 37 7.91 -4.73 -13.06
N GLU A 38 8.14 -6.04 -12.95
CA GLU A 38 7.47 -6.91 -11.96
C GLU A 38 7.75 -6.47 -10.51
N ALA A 39 8.99 -6.06 -10.21
CA ALA A 39 9.36 -5.56 -8.89
C ALA A 39 8.70 -4.20 -8.58
N ILE A 40 8.64 -3.28 -9.55
CA ILE A 40 7.95 -1.98 -9.41
C ILE A 40 6.45 -2.21 -9.18
N HIS A 41 5.85 -3.14 -9.91
CA HIS A 41 4.44 -3.48 -9.73
C HIS A 41 4.17 -4.04 -8.32
N SER A 42 4.99 -4.98 -7.87
CA SER A 42 4.89 -5.54 -6.50
C SER A 42 5.12 -4.48 -5.42
N PHE A 43 6.04 -3.54 -5.67
CA PHE A 43 6.29 -2.40 -4.80
C PHE A 43 5.05 -1.50 -4.67
N MET A 44 4.38 -1.18 -5.77
CA MET A 44 3.15 -0.38 -5.75
C MET A 44 2.04 -1.06 -4.97
N ASP A 45 1.86 -2.36 -5.15
CA ASP A 45 0.85 -3.12 -4.41
C ASP A 45 1.15 -3.13 -2.89
N THR A 46 2.43 -3.22 -2.52
CA THR A 46 2.85 -3.13 -1.12
C THR A 46 2.65 -1.75 -0.52
N ALA A 47 2.95 -0.69 -1.27
CA ALA A 47 2.70 0.69 -0.85
C ALA A 47 1.20 0.92 -0.61
N ASN A 48 0.35 0.44 -1.53
CA ASN A 48 -1.10 0.51 -1.42
C ASN A 48 -1.62 -0.22 -0.17
N GLN A 49 -1.10 -1.42 0.12
CA GLN A 49 -1.43 -2.15 1.35
C GLN A 49 -0.96 -1.43 2.62
N GLY A 50 0.18 -0.75 2.58
CA GLY A 50 0.68 0.08 3.67
C GLY A 50 -0.25 1.25 4.00
N PHE A 51 -0.76 1.94 2.97
CA PHE A 51 -1.75 3.02 3.15
C PHE A 51 -3.07 2.50 3.73
N LEU A 52 -3.58 1.37 3.23
CA LEU A 52 -4.79 0.74 3.77
C LEU A 52 -4.60 0.31 5.24
N TYR A 53 -3.45 -0.25 5.57
CA TYR A 53 -3.13 -0.64 6.95
C TYR A 53 -3.13 0.55 7.89
N ARG A 54 -2.47 1.63 7.48
CA ARG A 54 -2.40 2.85 8.28
C ARG A 54 -3.79 3.49 8.45
N GLY A 55 -4.61 3.47 7.39
CA GLY A 55 -6.01 3.84 7.45
C GLY A 55 -6.83 3.00 8.44
N LEU A 56 -6.55 1.70 8.53
CA LEU A 56 -7.20 0.79 9.48
C LEU A 56 -6.77 1.06 10.93
N ILE A 57 -5.47 1.29 11.17
CA ILE A 57 -4.95 1.62 12.50
C ILE A 57 -5.51 2.96 12.98
N GLU A 58 -5.42 4.00 12.14
CA GLU A 58 -5.85 5.34 12.53
C GLU A 58 -7.38 5.45 12.62
N GLY A 59 -8.12 4.73 11.77
CA GLY A 59 -9.58 4.63 11.84
C GLY A 59 -10.08 3.84 13.05
N ALA A 60 -9.28 2.92 13.59
CA ALA A 60 -9.60 2.14 14.79
C ALA A 60 -9.25 2.84 16.11
N ARG A 61 -8.70 4.07 16.07
CA ARG A 61 -8.41 4.83 17.29
C ARG A 61 -9.72 5.29 17.97
N PRO A 62 -9.83 5.12 19.29
CA PRO A 62 -11.01 5.53 20.04
C PRO A 62 -11.20 7.06 20.03
N ALA A 63 -12.39 7.51 20.45
CA ALA A 63 -12.68 8.93 20.61
C ALA A 63 -11.72 9.56 21.63
N ASP A 64 -11.24 10.75 21.32
CA ASP A 64 -10.28 11.49 22.12
C ASP A 64 -10.84 12.90 22.36
N GLN A 65 -10.29 13.66 23.31
CA GLN A 65 -10.86 14.98 23.67
C GLN A 65 -10.97 15.95 22.48
N ARG A 66 -10.15 15.76 21.45
CA ARG A 66 -10.14 16.54 20.21
C ARG A 66 -11.11 16.03 19.13
N TYR A 67 -11.58 14.79 19.24
CA TYR A 67 -12.49 14.13 18.30
C TYR A 67 -13.56 13.33 19.04
N ALA A 68 -14.65 14.01 19.42
CA ALA A 68 -15.76 13.46 20.21
C ALA A 68 -16.49 12.29 19.52
N PHE A 69 -16.47 12.22 18.18
CA PHE A 69 -17.10 11.14 17.40
C PHE A 69 -16.17 9.99 17.04
N GLY A 70 -14.91 9.99 17.51
CA GLY A 70 -13.92 8.98 17.13
C GLY A 70 -13.07 9.35 15.92
N HIS A 71 -12.11 8.49 15.60
CA HIS A 71 -11.13 8.71 14.53
C HIS A 71 -11.48 8.03 13.21
N GLY A 72 -12.69 7.45 13.09
CA GLY A 72 -13.10 6.64 11.93
C GLY A 72 -12.94 7.34 10.59
N GLN A 73 -13.10 8.67 10.54
CA GLN A 73 -12.94 9.44 9.30
C GLN A 73 -11.49 9.47 8.77
N LYS A 74 -10.48 9.21 9.61
CA LYS A 74 -9.08 9.17 9.18
C LYS A 74 -8.81 8.06 8.17
N LYS A 75 -9.62 6.99 8.17
CA LYS A 75 -9.58 5.94 7.15
C LYS A 75 -9.75 6.50 5.73
N TYR A 76 -10.65 7.46 5.52
CA TYR A 76 -10.88 8.06 4.21
C TYR A 76 -9.69 8.89 3.73
N LEU A 77 -9.00 9.55 4.65
CA LEU A 77 -7.80 10.32 4.33
C LEU A 77 -6.66 9.41 3.83
N TRP A 78 -6.46 8.27 4.49
CA TRP A 78 -5.48 7.27 4.06
C TRP A 78 -5.88 6.59 2.75
N ASN A 79 -7.17 6.33 2.53
CA ASN A 79 -7.67 5.86 1.23
C ASN A 79 -7.40 6.88 0.11
N LEU A 80 -7.61 8.17 0.38
CA LEU A 80 -7.33 9.24 -0.57
C LEU A 80 -5.84 9.31 -0.92
N TRP A 81 -4.96 9.23 0.09
CA TRP A 81 -3.51 9.15 -0.13
C TRP A 81 -3.12 7.93 -0.97
N SER A 82 -3.74 6.77 -0.71
CA SER A 82 -3.55 5.56 -1.52
C SER A 82 -3.94 5.79 -2.98
N ALA A 83 -5.11 6.39 -3.22
CA ALA A 83 -5.61 6.68 -4.55
C ALA A 83 -4.72 7.66 -5.31
N ILE A 84 -4.25 8.72 -4.65
CA ILE A 84 -3.29 9.68 -5.23
C ILE A 84 -1.97 9.00 -5.57
N GLY A 85 -1.45 8.14 -4.68
CA GLY A 85 -0.23 7.38 -4.93
C GLY A 85 -0.35 6.45 -6.13
N LEU A 86 -1.40 5.62 -6.18
CA LEU A 86 -1.64 4.70 -7.30
C LEU A 86 -1.83 5.46 -8.62
N PHE A 87 -2.60 6.54 -8.59
CA PHE A 87 -2.83 7.38 -9.77
C PHE A 87 -1.53 8.03 -10.26
N SER A 88 -0.74 8.62 -9.37
CA SER A 88 0.51 9.31 -9.73
C SER A 88 1.50 8.36 -10.39
N ILE A 89 1.66 7.15 -9.84
CA ILE A 89 2.61 6.19 -10.40
C ILE A 89 2.07 5.56 -11.69
N GLY A 90 0.76 5.25 -11.75
CA GLY A 90 0.11 4.76 -12.97
C GLY A 90 0.19 5.77 -14.12
N SER A 91 -0.12 7.03 -13.86
CA SER A 91 0.03 8.12 -14.84
C SER A 91 1.49 8.36 -15.22
N GLY A 92 2.42 8.31 -14.27
CA GLY A 92 3.85 8.48 -14.54
C GLY A 92 4.43 7.40 -15.45
N LEU A 93 4.14 6.13 -15.17
CA LEU A 93 4.54 5.01 -16.05
C LEU A 93 3.86 5.08 -17.42
N GLY A 94 2.58 5.48 -17.46
CA GLY A 94 1.84 5.64 -18.72
C GLY A 94 2.45 6.74 -19.61
N LEU A 95 2.80 7.88 -19.03
CA LEU A 95 3.47 8.97 -19.74
C LEU A 95 4.88 8.56 -20.19
N ALA A 96 5.63 7.85 -19.35
CA ALA A 96 6.96 7.35 -19.70
C ALA A 96 6.94 6.34 -20.86
N HIS A 97 5.96 5.45 -20.90
CA HIS A 97 5.76 4.53 -22.04
C HIS A 97 5.18 5.20 -23.28
N ALA A 98 4.37 6.25 -23.14
CA ALA A 98 3.79 6.97 -24.29
C ALA A 98 4.80 7.88 -24.99
N TRP A 99 5.87 8.28 -24.30
CA TRP A 99 6.93 9.13 -24.84
C TRP A 99 8.00 8.34 -25.64
N HIS A 100 8.00 7.01 -25.51
CA HIS A 100 8.95 6.10 -26.14
C HIS A 100 8.28 5.27 -27.24
#